data_AF-A0A9E4VGZ1-F1
#
_entry.id   AF-A0A9E4VGZ1-F1
#
_cell.length_a   1.000
_cell.length_b   1.000
_cell.length_c   1.000
_cell.angle_alpha   90.00
_cell.angle_beta   90.00
_cell.angle_gamma   90.00
#
_symmetry.space_group_name_H-M   'P 1'
#
loop_
_entity.id
_entity.type
_entity.pdbx_description
1 polymer ?
#
loop_
_entity_poly.entity_id
_entity_poly.type
_entity_poly.pdbx_seq_one_letter_code
_entity_poly.pdbx_strand_id
1 'polypeptide(L)'
;LEFAFPLRLKRYALRRGSGGRGQYNGGDGLIRDVEFLTPARVTILSERRKFPPPGFHGGHHGETGENVLLRGGFEEVHLAGKETFDVEAGDVLSIRTPGGGGWGEPDDEE
;
A
#
# COMPACT_ATOMS: atom_id res chain seq x y z
N LEU A 1 -17.43 -3.73 3.88
CA LEU A 1 -16.96 -3.61 2.47
C LEU A 1 -17.67 -4.65 1.61
N GLU A 2 -17.43 -5.94 1.84
CA GLU A 2 -17.99 -7.04 1.04
C GLU A 2 -19.53 -7.14 1.05
N PHE A 3 -20.18 -6.66 2.11
CA PHE A 3 -21.65 -6.60 2.17
C PHE A 3 -22.24 -5.55 1.22
N ALA A 4 -21.50 -4.47 0.94
CA ALA A 4 -22.01 -3.29 0.23
C ALA A 4 -21.64 -3.27 -1.26
N PHE A 5 -20.61 -4.03 -1.65
CA PHE A 5 -20.08 -4.04 -3.01
C PHE A 5 -19.72 -5.47 -3.43
N PRO A 6 -19.77 -5.79 -4.73
CA PRO A 6 -19.35 -7.09 -5.26
C PRO A 6 -17.81 -7.22 -5.26
N LEU A 7 -17.22 -7.20 -4.07
CA LEU A 7 -15.79 -7.22 -3.79
C LEU A 7 -15.49 -8.26 -2.72
N ARG A 8 -14.29 -8.85 -2.76
CA ARG A 8 -13.78 -9.76 -1.73
C ARG A 8 -12.41 -9.32 -1.24
N LEU A 9 -12.19 -9.27 0.06
CA LEU A 9 -10.89 -8.97 0.66
C LEU A 9 -10.07 -10.25 0.75
N LYS A 10 -9.08 -10.39 -0.14
CA LYS A 10 -8.21 -11.57 -0.23
C LYS A 10 -7.09 -11.54 0.80
N ARG A 11 -6.58 -10.35 1.12
CA ARG A 11 -5.53 -10.15 2.10
C ARG A 11 -5.78 -8.87 2.87
N TYR A 12 -5.59 -8.95 4.17
CA TYR A 12 -5.42 -7.80 5.03
C TYR A 12 -4.27 -8.08 6.00
N ALA A 13 -3.12 -7.48 5.75
CA ALA A 13 -1.90 -7.74 6.50
C ALA A 13 -1.13 -6.46 6.78
N LEU A 14 -0.24 -6.50 7.76
CA LEU A 14 0.81 -5.50 7.92
C LEU A 14 1.80 -5.61 6.76
N ARG A 15 2.22 -4.46 6.22
CA ARG A 15 3.33 -4.34 5.28
C ARG A 15 4.63 -4.27 6.10
N ARG A 16 5.04 -5.42 6.62
CA ARG A 16 6.14 -5.52 7.59
C ARG A 16 7.43 -4.89 7.05
N GLY A 17 8.08 -4.08 7.87
CA GLY A 17 9.35 -3.42 7.53
C GLY A 17 9.20 -2.20 6.61
N SER A 18 8.00 -1.69 6.44
CA SER A 18 7.76 -0.47 5.64
C SER A 18 7.92 0.81 6.45
N GLY A 19 7.85 0.72 7.78
CA GLY A 19 8.17 1.82 8.67
C GLY A 19 9.66 2.15 8.64
N GLY A 20 9.98 3.44 8.65
CA GLY A 20 11.37 3.90 8.72
C GLY A 20 11.99 3.56 10.07
N ARG A 21 13.23 3.08 10.07
CA ARG A 21 13.99 2.79 11.29
C ARG A 21 14.35 4.08 12.04
N GLY A 22 14.41 4.01 13.36
CA GLY A 22 14.94 5.06 14.23
C GLY A 22 14.93 4.56 15.69
N GLN A 23 15.39 5.39 16.63
CA GLN A 23 15.20 5.13 18.06
C GLN A 23 13.73 4.78 18.37
N TYR A 24 12.79 5.47 17.69
CA TYR A 24 11.41 5.06 17.61
C TYR A 24 11.04 4.80 16.15
N ASN A 25 10.81 3.52 15.83
CA ASN A 25 10.45 3.10 14.49
C ASN A 25 9.12 3.71 14.05
N GLY A 26 9.04 4.07 12.78
CA GLY A 26 7.80 4.43 12.12
C GLY A 26 6.86 3.22 12.04
N GLY A 27 5.55 3.47 12.07
CA GLY A 27 4.55 2.41 11.94
C GLY A 27 4.54 1.79 10.54
N ASP A 28 4.45 0.47 10.48
CA ASP A 28 4.25 -0.25 9.22
C ASP A 28 2.91 0.10 8.56
N GLY A 29 2.93 0.16 7.24
CA GLY A 29 1.73 0.25 6.43
C GLY A 29 0.91 -1.05 6.43
N LEU A 30 -0.10 -1.08 5.58
CA LEU A 30 -1.02 -2.19 5.40
C LEU A 30 -1.01 -2.63 3.94
N ILE A 31 -1.21 -3.93 3.74
CA ILE A 31 -1.52 -4.50 2.44
C ILE A 31 -2.99 -4.93 2.46
N ARG A 32 -3.75 -4.42 1.50
CA ARG A 32 -5.14 -4.81 1.24
C ARG A 32 -5.27 -5.28 -0.20
N ASP A 33 -5.55 -6.56 -0.38
CA ASP A 33 -5.83 -7.11 -1.70
C ASP A 33 -7.34 -7.26 -1.85
N VAL A 34 -7.91 -6.54 -2.80
CA VAL A 34 -9.35 -6.51 -3.07
C VAL A 34 -9.59 -7.14 -4.44
N GLU A 35 -10.26 -8.30 -4.44
CA GLU A 35 -10.73 -8.98 -5.64
C GLU A 35 -12.07 -8.38 -6.07
N PHE A 36 -12.19 -8.05 -7.36
CA PHE A 36 -13.45 -7.60 -7.96
C PHE A 36 -14.25 -8.82 -8.43
N LEU A 37 -15.51 -8.94 -8.01
CA LEU A 37 -16.36 -10.09 -8.37
C LEU A 37 -17.21 -9.83 -9.62
N THR A 38 -17.25 -8.59 -10.09
CA THR A 38 -17.92 -8.14 -11.31
C THR A 38 -17.08 -7.06 -11.99
N PRO A 39 -17.23 -6.85 -13.32
CA PRO A 39 -16.61 -5.72 -13.99
C PRO A 39 -17.00 -4.39 -13.32
N ALA A 40 -16.05 -3.48 -13.20
CA ALA A 40 -16.25 -2.19 -12.53
C ALA A 40 -15.30 -1.11 -13.05
N ARG A 41 -15.70 0.15 -12.86
CA ARG A 41 -14.82 1.31 -13.02
C ARG A 41 -14.34 1.77 -11.65
N VAL A 42 -13.03 1.83 -11.46
CA VAL A 42 -12.40 2.08 -10.15
C VAL A 42 -11.61 3.37 -10.22
N THR A 43 -11.78 4.23 -9.21
CA THR A 43 -10.91 5.39 -9.00
C THR A 43 -10.15 5.20 -7.69
N ILE A 44 -8.83 5.31 -7.75
CA ILE A 44 -7.97 5.33 -6.57
C ILE A 44 -7.52 6.76 -6.27
N LEU A 45 -7.60 7.15 -5.00
CA LEU A 45 -7.10 8.42 -4.48
C LEU A 45 -6.21 8.12 -3.29
N SER A 46 -4.90 8.26 -3.50
CA SER A 46 -3.90 7.88 -2.51
C SER A 46 -2.67 8.77 -2.61
N GLU A 47 -2.07 9.03 -1.45
CA GLU A 47 -0.93 9.95 -1.31
C GLU A 47 0.35 9.18 -0.97
N ARG A 48 1.48 9.88 -0.95
CA ARG A 48 2.79 9.30 -0.59
C ARG A 48 3.21 8.13 -1.49
N ARG A 49 2.91 8.23 -2.79
CA ARG A 49 3.30 7.25 -3.84
C ARG A 49 4.60 7.58 -4.56
N LYS A 50 5.06 8.83 -4.43
CA LYS A 50 6.33 9.32 -5.01
C LYS A 50 7.33 9.75 -3.94
N PHE A 51 6.83 10.40 -2.89
CA PHE A 51 7.65 10.90 -1.79
C PHE A 51 7.27 10.17 -0.49
N PRO A 52 8.23 9.55 0.19
CA PRO A 52 7.96 8.80 1.42
C PRO A 52 7.58 9.74 2.57
N PRO A 53 6.89 9.23 3.62
CA PRO A 53 6.82 9.92 4.89
C PRO A 53 8.22 10.12 5.48
N PRO A 54 8.60 11.37 5.84
CA PRO A 54 9.95 11.66 6.27
C PRO A 54 10.22 11.11 7.68
N GLY A 55 11.44 10.64 7.92
CA GLY A 55 11.95 10.46 9.27
C GLY A 55 12.50 11.78 9.80
N PHE A 56 12.69 11.86 11.12
CA PHE A 56 13.13 13.08 11.79
C PHE A 56 14.24 12.79 12.80
N HIS A 57 15.11 13.78 13.03
CA HIS A 57 16.24 13.71 13.97
C HIS A 57 17.16 12.49 13.75
N GLY A 58 17.49 12.19 12.50
CA GLY A 58 18.33 11.03 12.14
C GLY A 58 17.55 9.76 11.84
N GLY A 59 16.24 9.73 12.07
CA GLY A 59 15.39 8.61 11.69
C GLY A 59 15.26 8.46 10.17
N HIS A 60 15.19 7.21 9.70
CA HIS A 60 15.03 6.88 8.30
C HIS A 60 13.60 7.17 7.80
N HIS A 61 13.49 7.42 6.51
CA HIS A 61 12.20 7.53 5.83
C HIS A 61 11.44 6.22 5.88
N GLY A 62 10.11 6.28 5.96
CA GLY A 62 9.27 5.12 5.68
C GLY A 62 9.26 4.82 4.17
N GLU A 63 8.75 3.67 3.79
CA GLU A 63 8.57 3.35 2.38
C GLU A 63 7.36 4.09 1.79
N THR A 64 7.46 4.43 0.50
CA THR A 64 6.31 4.94 -0.26
C THR A 64 5.23 3.87 -0.38
N GLY A 65 3.98 4.32 -0.44
CA GLY A 65 2.89 3.42 -0.80
C GLY A 65 2.95 3.02 -2.27
N GLU A 66 2.27 1.94 -2.62
CA GLU A 66 2.15 1.42 -3.97
C GLU A 66 0.70 0.97 -4.22
N ASN A 67 0.28 1.06 -5.47
CA ASN A 67 -0.98 0.48 -5.93
C ASN A 67 -0.63 -0.45 -7.09
N VAL A 68 -1.02 -1.73 -7.00
CA VAL A 68 -0.73 -2.73 -8.02
C VAL A 68 -2.02 -3.44 -8.38
N LEU A 69 -2.39 -3.44 -9.65
CA LEU A 69 -3.48 -4.24 -10.18
C LEU A 69 -2.91 -5.56 -10.71
N LEU A 70 -3.41 -6.68 -10.21
CA LEU A 70 -3.14 -8.01 -10.74
C LEU A 70 -4.25 -8.38 -11.72
N ARG A 71 -3.98 -8.27 -13.01
CA ARG A 71 -4.92 -8.59 -14.08
C ARG A 71 -4.86 -10.07 -14.44
N GLY A 72 -6.02 -10.72 -14.50
CA GLY A 72 -6.11 -12.16 -14.77
C GLY A 72 -5.39 -13.06 -13.74
N GLY A 73 -4.95 -12.49 -12.62
CA GLY A 73 -4.20 -13.18 -11.56
C GLY A 73 -2.69 -13.31 -11.78
N PHE A 74 -2.12 -12.75 -12.85
CA PHE A 74 -0.68 -12.92 -13.16
C PHE A 74 0.01 -11.65 -13.68
N GLU A 75 -0.70 -10.75 -14.37
CA GLU A 75 -0.10 -9.53 -14.90
C GLU A 75 -0.12 -8.42 -13.85
N GLU A 76 1.06 -7.93 -13.43
CA GLU A 76 1.15 -6.79 -12.52
C GLU A 76 1.17 -5.47 -13.30
N VAL A 77 0.18 -4.61 -13.03
CA VAL A 77 0.12 -3.24 -13.56
C VAL A 77 0.27 -2.26 -12.38
N HIS A 78 1.34 -1.47 -12.40
CA HIS A 78 1.56 -0.43 -11.40
C HIS A 78 0.70 0.80 -11.69
N LEU A 79 -0.08 1.22 -10.71
CA LEU A 79 -1.01 2.34 -10.82
C LEU A 79 -0.47 3.57 -10.10
N ALA A 80 -0.81 4.75 -10.61
CA ALA A 80 -0.48 6.01 -9.97
C ALA A 80 -1.24 6.19 -8.65
N GLY A 81 -0.87 7.23 -7.89
CA GLY A 81 -1.56 7.56 -6.65
C GLY A 81 -2.99 8.05 -6.87
N LYS A 82 -3.25 8.66 -8.02
CA LYS A 82 -4.56 9.14 -8.44
C LYS A 82 -4.82 8.67 -9.86
N GLU A 83 -5.72 7.72 -10.03
CA GLU A 83 -5.97 7.11 -11.34
C GLU A 83 -7.37 6.52 -11.40
N THR A 84 -7.95 6.48 -12.60
CA THR A 84 -9.22 5.79 -12.88
C THR A 84 -8.98 4.76 -13.97
N PHE A 85 -9.42 3.54 -13.74
CA PHE A 85 -9.20 2.40 -14.63
C PHE A 85 -10.40 1.44 -14.55
N ASP A 86 -10.52 0.59 -15.56
CA ASP A 86 -11.54 -0.46 -15.62
C ASP A 86 -10.93 -1.80 -15.21
N VAL A 87 -11.70 -2.61 -14.48
CA VAL A 87 -11.32 -3.94 -14.00
C VAL A 87 -12.34 -4.97 -14.44
N GLU A 88 -11.88 -6.21 -14.62
CA GLU A 88 -12.73 -7.36 -14.90
C GLU A 88 -12.96 -8.18 -13.62
N ALA A 89 -13.94 -9.10 -13.68
CA ALA A 89 -14.14 -10.05 -12.58
C ALA A 89 -12.92 -10.95 -12.41
N GLY A 90 -12.45 -11.10 -11.18
CA GLY A 90 -11.25 -11.85 -10.80
C GLY A 90 -9.97 -11.01 -10.72
N ASP A 91 -9.96 -9.78 -11.24
CA ASP A 91 -8.84 -8.86 -11.04
C ASP A 91 -8.68 -8.51 -9.56
N VAL A 92 -7.43 -8.30 -9.12
CA VAL A 92 -7.13 -7.98 -7.72
C VAL A 92 -6.36 -6.66 -7.62
N LEU A 93 -6.93 -5.68 -6.93
CA LEU A 93 -6.22 -4.46 -6.57
C LEU A 93 -5.50 -4.63 -5.23
N SER A 94 -4.18 -4.62 -5.24
CA SER A 94 -3.31 -4.58 -4.07
C SER A 94 -2.99 -3.14 -3.70
N ILE A 95 -3.60 -2.65 -2.62
CA ILE A 95 -3.32 -1.34 -2.04
C ILE A 95 -2.30 -1.53 -0.92
N ARG A 96 -1.09 -1.03 -1.14
CA ARG A 96 0.03 -1.07 -0.19
C ARG A 96 0.21 0.34 0.36
N THR A 97 -0.21 0.59 1.61
CA THR A 97 -0.11 1.92 2.20
C THR A 97 1.34 2.24 2.57
N PRO A 98 1.75 3.53 2.58
CA PRO A 98 3.09 3.90 3.02
C PRO A 98 3.32 3.51 4.47
N GLY A 99 4.59 3.32 4.85
CA GLY A 99 5.00 3.26 6.25
C GLY A 99 5.35 4.65 6.78
N GLY A 100 5.22 4.85 8.09
CA GLY A 100 5.63 6.09 8.75
C GLY A 100 7.15 6.25 8.77
N GLY A 101 7.66 7.48 8.85
CA GLY A 101 9.09 7.72 9.09
C GLY A 101 9.46 7.48 10.55
N GLY A 102 10.70 7.06 10.79
CA GLY A 102 11.24 6.86 12.13
C GLY A 102 11.68 8.17 12.79
N TRP A 103 11.86 8.13 14.11
CA TRP A 103 12.38 9.24 14.90
C TRP A 103 13.68 8.85 15.61
N GLY A 104 14.68 9.73 15.58
CA GLY A 104 15.98 9.48 16.20
C GLY A 104 16.87 8.58 15.35
N GLU A 105 18.18 8.68 15.52
CA GLU A 105 19.12 7.74 14.88
C GLU A 105 18.80 6.31 15.33
N PRO A 106 18.70 5.35 14.41
CA PRO A 106 18.56 3.95 14.79
C PRO A 106 19.84 3.48 15.48
N ASP A 107 19.70 2.74 16.57
CA ASP A 107 20.86 2.09 17.19
C ASP A 107 21.46 1.08 16.20
N ASP A 108 22.79 1.09 16.04
CA ASP A 108 23.53 0.19 15.13
C ASP A 108 23.50 -1.29 15.58
N GLU A 109 22.89 -1.59 16.73
CA GLU A 109 22.80 -2.94 17.31
C GLU A 109 21.43 -3.59 17.03
N GLU A 110 21.25 -4.11 15.81
CA GLU A 110 20.41 -5.29 15.50
C GLU A 110 20.80 -5.93 14.17
#